data_AF-A0A537UHE8-F1
#
_entry.id   AF-A0A537UHE8-F1
#
_cell.length_a   1.000
_cell.length_b   1.000
_cell.length_c   1.000
_cell.angle_alpha   90.00
_cell.angle_beta   90.00
_cell.angle_gamma   90.00
#
_symmetry.space_group_name_H-M   'P 1'
#
loop_
_entity.id
_entity.type
_entity.pdbx_description
1 polymer ?
#
loop_
_entity_poly.entity_id
_entity_poly.type
_entity_poly.pdbx_seq_one_letter_code
_entity_poly.pdbx_strand_id
1 'polypeptide(L)'
;DGTYAETLKSHPEQHSRVEFDEFRAALAKLPPDQREALILVGASGFSYEEAAAICDCAVGTIKSRVNRARTRLSGLLSIEGTDDFGPDHATRAILSAGGRG
;
A
#
# COMPACT_ATOMS: atom_id res chain seq x y z
N ASP A 1 -22.15 -14.66 42.19
CA ASP A 1 -22.03 -15.38 40.91
C ASP A 1 -21.45 -14.49 39.83
N GLY A 2 -20.13 -14.62 39.65
CA GLY A 2 -19.32 -13.79 38.77
C GLY A 2 -19.00 -14.49 37.45
N THR A 3 -19.93 -14.48 36.50
CA THR A 3 -19.71 -15.08 35.18
C THR A 3 -20.28 -14.23 34.07
N TYR A 4 -19.66 -13.07 33.82
CA TYR A 4 -19.85 -12.29 32.57
C TYR A 4 -18.57 -11.54 32.13
N ALA A 5 -17.39 -11.99 32.53
CA ALA A 5 -16.12 -11.30 32.24
C ALA A 5 -15.12 -12.11 31.38
N GLU A 6 -15.55 -13.20 30.74
CA GLU A 6 -14.63 -14.07 29.97
C GLU A 6 -14.80 -14.04 28.45
N THR A 7 -15.86 -13.45 27.90
CA THR A 7 -16.13 -13.52 26.45
C THR A 7 -15.65 -12.30 25.64
N LEU A 8 -15.00 -11.32 26.28
CA LEU A 8 -14.49 -10.11 25.62
C LEU A 8 -12.97 -10.09 25.43
N LYS A 9 -12.29 -11.23 25.58
CA LYS A 9 -10.89 -11.41 25.18
C LYS A 9 -10.72 -11.66 23.66
N SER A 10 -11.73 -11.35 22.85
CA SER A 10 -11.57 -11.25 21.40
C SER A 10 -11.02 -9.85 21.07
N HIS A 11 -9.74 -9.69 21.36
CA HIS A 11 -9.00 -8.43 21.35
C HIS A 11 -8.89 -7.87 19.90
N PRO A 12 -9.06 -6.55 19.65
CA PRO A 12 -8.84 -5.92 18.34
C PRO A 12 -7.42 -6.19 17.76
N GLU A 13 -6.47 -6.47 18.64
CA GLU A 13 -5.10 -6.83 18.29
C GLU A 13 -4.90 -8.31 17.89
N GLN A 14 -5.91 -9.18 18.03
CA GLN A 14 -5.91 -10.48 17.35
C GLN A 14 -6.37 -10.34 15.90
N HIS A 15 -7.43 -9.57 15.66
CA HIS A 15 -7.94 -9.29 14.30
C HIS A 15 -6.89 -8.54 13.47
N SER A 16 -6.29 -7.49 14.02
CA SER A 16 -5.23 -6.71 13.36
C SER A 16 -3.98 -7.55 13.05
N ARG A 17 -3.60 -8.49 13.93
CA ARG A 17 -2.47 -9.41 13.66
C ARG A 17 -2.78 -10.35 12.48
N VAL A 18 -4.00 -10.89 12.42
CA VAL A 18 -4.45 -11.76 11.32
C VAL A 18 -4.49 -11.00 9.98
N GLU A 19 -5.05 -9.79 9.97
CA GLU A 19 -5.08 -8.91 8.78
C GLU A 19 -3.67 -8.56 8.28
N PHE A 20 -2.74 -8.27 9.21
CA PHE A 20 -1.35 -7.98 8.86
C PHE A 20 -0.62 -9.20 8.31
N ASP A 21 -0.85 -10.38 8.88
CA ASP A 21 -0.27 -11.64 8.40
C ASP A 21 -0.76 -11.99 6.99
N GLU A 22 -2.05 -11.79 6.73
CA GLU A 22 -2.65 -11.96 5.41
C GLU A 22 -2.05 -10.97 4.39
N PHE A 23 -1.91 -9.71 4.76
CA PHE A 23 -1.27 -8.69 3.93
C PHE A 23 0.18 -9.06 3.58
N ARG A 24 0.98 -9.50 4.57
CA ARG A 24 2.36 -9.97 4.33
C ARG A 24 2.40 -11.17 3.41
N ALA A 25 1.50 -12.14 3.60
CA ALA A 25 1.40 -13.30 2.73
C ALA A 25 1.01 -12.91 1.29
N ALA A 26 0.14 -11.92 1.12
CA ALA A 26 -0.25 -11.41 -0.19
C ALA A 26 0.91 -10.66 -0.88
N LEU A 27 1.65 -9.80 -0.16
CA LEU A 27 2.88 -9.19 -0.66
C LEU A 27 3.90 -10.24 -1.13
N ALA A 28 4.04 -11.33 -0.37
CA ALA A 28 4.94 -12.44 -0.71
C ALA A 28 4.56 -13.20 -2.00
N LYS A 29 3.33 -13.03 -2.50
CA LYS A 29 2.85 -13.61 -3.78
C LYS A 29 3.11 -12.69 -4.98
N LEU A 30 3.54 -11.45 -4.78
CA LEU A 30 3.88 -10.53 -5.86
C LEU A 30 5.23 -10.91 -6.48
N PRO A 31 5.42 -10.72 -7.81
CA PRO A 31 6.73 -10.81 -8.44
C PRO A 31 7.75 -9.90 -7.75
N PRO A 32 9.03 -10.30 -7.62
CA PRO A 32 10.05 -9.54 -6.88
C PRO A 32 10.11 -8.07 -7.28
N ASP A 33 10.24 -7.79 -8.58
CA ASP A 33 10.28 -6.43 -9.14
C ASP A 33 9.06 -5.57 -8.81
N GLN A 34 7.87 -6.18 -8.72
CA GLN A 34 6.62 -5.48 -8.41
C GLN A 34 6.52 -5.19 -6.92
N ARG A 35 6.94 -6.16 -6.09
CA ARG A 35 7.00 -6.02 -4.63
C ARG A 35 7.99 -4.94 -4.23
N GLU A 36 9.20 -4.98 -4.79
CA GLU A 36 10.26 -4.02 -4.51
C GLU A 36 9.82 -2.60 -4.86
N ALA A 37 9.31 -2.39 -6.07
CA ALA A 37 8.79 -1.08 -6.49
C ALA A 37 7.65 -0.57 -5.59
N LEU A 38 6.74 -1.46 -5.17
CA LEU A 38 5.64 -1.11 -4.28
C LEU A 38 6.12 -0.75 -2.87
N ILE A 39 7.13 -1.45 -2.34
CA ILE A 39 7.72 -1.15 -1.02
C ILE A 39 8.46 0.19 -1.07
N LEU A 40 9.29 0.43 -2.08
CA LEU A 40 10.06 1.66 -2.20
C LEU A 40 9.15 2.89 -2.24
N VAL A 41 8.10 2.86 -3.06
CA VAL A 41 7.18 4.00 -3.20
C VAL A 41 6.18 4.05 -2.05
N GLY A 42 5.54 2.93 -1.72
CA GLY A 42 4.40 2.91 -0.79
C GLY A 42 4.77 2.84 0.69
N ALA A 43 5.83 2.11 1.05
CA ALA A 43 6.24 1.93 2.44
C ALA A 43 7.43 2.82 2.82
N SER A 44 8.42 2.94 1.93
CA SER A 44 9.63 3.74 2.17
C SER A 44 9.45 5.22 1.77
N GLY A 45 8.39 5.56 1.04
CA GLY A 45 8.05 6.94 0.68
C GLY A 45 8.97 7.57 -0.36
N PHE A 46 9.75 6.78 -1.10
CA PHE A 46 10.56 7.29 -2.21
C PHE A 46 9.67 7.78 -3.35
N SER A 47 10.12 8.86 -4.00
CA SER A 47 9.56 9.26 -5.29
C SER A 47 9.76 8.19 -6.36
N TYR A 48 9.00 8.29 -7.46
CA TYR A 48 9.15 7.36 -8.59
C TYR A 48 10.55 7.47 -9.22
N GLU A 49 11.15 8.66 -9.20
CA GLU A 49 12.47 8.97 -9.72
C GLU A 49 13.57 8.35 -8.86
N GLU A 50 13.48 8.46 -7.52
CA GLU A 50 14.43 7.83 -6.60
C GLU A 50 14.34 6.30 -6.65
N ALA A 51 13.13 5.74 -6.67
CA ALA A 51 12.94 4.29 -6.80
C ALA A 51 13.49 3.77 -8.15
N ALA A 52 13.37 4.54 -9.22
CA ALA A 52 13.92 4.20 -10.52
C ALA A 52 15.45 4.15 -10.51
N ALA A 53 16.09 5.11 -9.82
CA ALA A 53 17.53 5.11 -9.62
C ALA A 53 18.02 3.93 -8.76
N ILE A 54 17.29 3.59 -7.69
CA ILE A 54 17.61 2.45 -6.81
C ILE A 54 17.52 1.12 -7.56
N CYS A 55 16.47 0.94 -8.36
CA CYS A 55 16.22 -0.29 -9.13
C CYS A 55 16.92 -0.32 -10.50
N ASP A 56 17.76 0.67 -10.82
CA ASP A 56 18.45 0.84 -12.10
C ASP A 56 17.54 0.63 -13.32
N CYS A 57 16.41 1.35 -13.36
CA CYS A 57 15.44 1.21 -14.44
C CYS A 57 14.73 2.53 -14.76
N ALA A 58 13.97 2.58 -15.86
CA ALA A 58 13.23 3.78 -16.24
C ALA A 58 12.08 4.09 -15.26
N VAL A 59 11.79 5.37 -15.03
CA VAL A 59 10.67 5.84 -14.17
C VAL A 59 9.33 5.25 -14.60
N GLY A 60 9.09 5.14 -15.92
CA GLY A 60 7.87 4.50 -16.46
C GLY A 60 7.77 3.01 -16.08
N THR A 61 8.90 2.32 -15.93
CA THR A 61 8.96 0.94 -15.45
C THR A 61 8.50 0.85 -14.01
N ILE A 62 8.98 1.71 -13.11
CA ILE A 62 8.52 1.76 -11.71
C ILE A 62 7.02 2.01 -11.65
N LYS A 63 6.51 3.05 -12.34
CA LYS A 63 5.07 3.35 -12.38
C LYS A 63 4.24 2.14 -12.80
N SER A 64 4.67 1.43 -13.85
CA SER A 64 4.00 0.23 -14.33
C SER A 64 4.09 -0.96 -13.36
N ARG A 65 5.23 -1.13 -12.67
CA ARG A 65 5.44 -2.17 -11.65
C ARG A 65 4.55 -1.93 -10.43
N VAL A 66 4.50 -0.69 -9.92
CA VAL A 66 3.64 -0.28 -8.80
C VAL A 66 2.17 -0.47 -9.14
N ASN A 67 1.72 -0.05 -10.33
CA ASN A 67 0.32 -0.22 -10.73
C ASN A 67 -0.08 -1.70 -10.76
N ARG A 68 0.73 -2.55 -11.42
CA ARG A 68 0.48 -4.00 -11.47
C ARG A 68 0.53 -4.64 -10.08
N ALA A 69 1.44 -4.20 -9.22
CA ALA A 69 1.54 -4.65 -7.84
C ALA A 69 0.24 -4.36 -7.07
N ARG A 70 -0.28 -3.13 -7.14
CA ARG A 70 -1.54 -2.71 -6.51
C ARG A 70 -2.71 -3.54 -7.01
N THR A 71 -2.90 -3.64 -8.33
CA THR A 71 -3.99 -4.44 -8.91
C THR A 71 -3.95 -5.89 -8.45
N ARG A 72 -2.76 -6.51 -8.45
CA ARG A 72 -2.62 -7.90 -8.02
C ARG A 72 -2.84 -8.06 -6.51
N LEU A 73 -2.35 -7.12 -5.71
CA LEU A 73 -2.52 -7.15 -4.26
C LEU A 73 -3.98 -6.98 -3.86
N SER A 74 -4.71 -6.04 -4.47
CA SER A 74 -6.15 -5.87 -4.29
C SER A 74 -6.93 -7.14 -4.64
N GLY A 75 -6.58 -7.79 -5.76
CA GLY A 75 -7.19 -9.07 -6.14
C GLY A 75 -6.89 -10.23 -5.18
N LEU A 76 -5.68 -10.26 -4.59
CA LEU A 76 -5.29 -11.28 -3.61
C LEU A 76 -5.96 -11.12 -2.26
N LEU A 77 -6.29 -9.88 -1.88
CA LEU A 77 -6.94 -9.53 -0.62
C LEU A 77 -8.46 -9.34 -0.77
N SER A 78 -9.00 -9.58 -1.98
CA SER A 78 -10.41 -9.33 -2.31
C SER A 78 -10.89 -7.93 -1.92
N ILE A 79 -10.00 -6.94 -2.02
CA ILE A 79 -10.33 -5.53 -1.75
C ILE A 79 -10.98 -4.97 -3.02
N GLU A 80 -12.30 -4.81 -2.99
CA GLU A 80 -13.04 -4.09 -4.03
C GLU A 80 -12.89 -2.59 -3.83
N GLY A 81 -12.22 -1.91 -4.78
CA GLY A 81 -12.11 -0.45 -4.84
C GLY A 81 -10.84 0.13 -4.21
N THR A 82 -9.87 0.50 -5.04
CA THR A 82 -8.72 1.33 -4.62
C THR A 82 -9.01 2.83 -4.68
N ASP A 83 -10.29 3.22 -4.71
CA ASP A 83 -10.69 4.63 -4.82
C ASP A 83 -10.40 5.47 -3.56
N ASP A 84 -9.98 4.84 -2.45
CA ASP A 84 -9.61 5.55 -1.21
C ASP A 84 -8.15 6.02 -1.16
N PHE A 85 -7.30 5.59 -2.11
CA PHE A 85 -5.94 6.13 -2.29
C PHE A 85 -5.92 7.19 -3.39
N GLY A 86 -6.73 8.24 -3.19
CA GLY A 86 -6.63 9.51 -3.93
C GLY A 86 -5.27 10.20 -3.66
N PRO A 87 -4.87 11.13 -4.53
CA PRO A 87 -3.47 11.41 -4.84
C PRO A 87 -2.68 11.94 -3.62
N ASP A 88 -1.41 11.54 -3.55
CA ASP A 88 -0.43 11.99 -2.57
C ASP A 88 -0.58 13.48 -2.27
N HIS A 89 -0.46 13.83 -0.99
CA HIS A 89 -0.49 15.20 -0.46
C HIS A 89 0.36 16.20 -1.28
N ALA A 90 1.41 15.73 -1.96
CA ALA A 90 2.23 16.51 -2.89
C ALA A 90 1.46 16.99 -4.15
N THR A 91 0.57 16.17 -4.72
CA THR A 91 -0.23 16.55 -5.90
C THR A 91 -1.30 17.59 -5.55
N ARG A 92 -1.81 17.58 -4.32
CA ARG A 92 -2.80 18.55 -3.83
C ARG A 92 -2.20 19.95 -3.62
N ALA A 93 -0.93 20.01 -3.23
CA ALA A 93 -0.20 21.28 -3.04
C ALA A 93 0.05 22.03 -4.36
N ILE A 94 0.29 21.31 -5.46
CA ILE A 94 0.56 21.93 -6.77
C ILE A 94 -0.73 22.49 -7.41
N LEU A 95 -1.86 21.78 -7.28
CA LEU A 95 -3.15 22.22 -7.83
C LEU A 95 -3.74 23.42 -7.08
N SER A 96 -3.41 23.60 -5.79
CA SER A 96 -3.81 24.78 -5.01
C SER A 96 -2.88 25.99 -5.20
N ALA A 97 -1.66 25.79 -5.69
CA ALA A 97 -0.67 26.86 -5.86
C ALA A 97 -0.74 27.55 -7.24
N GLY A 98 -1.43 26.95 -8.22
CA GLY A 98 -1.52 27.47 -9.59
C GLY A 98 -2.69 28.39 -9.91
N GLY A 99 -3.53 28.75 -8.92
CA GLY A 99 -4.75 29.52 -9.13
C GLY A 99 -4.75 30.91 -8.49
N ARG A 100 -3.89 31.84 -8.95
CA ARG A 100 -4.08 33.28 -8.71
C ARG A 100 -3.52 34.10 -9.87
N GLY A 101 -4.35 35.02 -10.40
CA GLY A 101 -3.91 36.19 -11.15
C GLY A 101 -4.46 36.25 -12.56
#